data_AF-A0A0K1P0S1-F1
#
_entry.id   AF-A0A0K1P0S1-F1
#
_cell.length_a   1.000
_cell.length_b   1.000
_cell.length_c   1.000
_cell.angle_alpha   90.00
_cell.angle_beta   90.00
_cell.angle_gamma   90.00
#
_symmetry.space_group_name_H-M   'P 1'
#
loop_
_entity.id
_entity.type
_entity.pdbx_description
1 polymer ?
#
loop_
_entity_poly.entity_id
_entity_poly.type
_entity_poly.pdbx_seq_one_letter_code
_entity_poly.pdbx_strand_id
1 'polypeptide(L)'
;TVGTCLRLEAIKSVYGPSVTRDLVEITASDDDPSCSIFKMDGFISNANYSAKKTTMVLFINDRLVECSALKRAIEVVYASTLPKAAKPFIYMSITLPSDHVDVNIHPTKREVSLLNQESLIDNIRNAVDLKLRSSDTARIFLTQNVNPPVSGCVSAHMDHELDRSTPAIKSQKIPVNKMVRTDSLDPVGRLHAYLQDRPLAVQEKKSDLASVRCAVRQRRNPKESADLTSIQELLSDIDSDTHSGLLDIVKHCSYIGMADDVLALLQHNTRLYLVNVVNLSKELMYQQVLRRFAYFNAIQLSSPAPIPQLIVMALEEEDSASGCQESDEPKEKIAELYTELLKGKAEMLQECFCLHI
;
A
#
# COMPACT_ATOMS: atom_id res chain seq x y z
N THR A 1 17.06 -1.60 -34.28
CA THR A 1 17.45 -3.03 -34.35
C THR A 1 18.89 -3.31 -33.93
N VAL A 2 19.86 -2.38 -34.04
CA VAL A 2 21.25 -2.61 -33.60
C VAL A 2 21.38 -2.74 -32.07
N GLY A 3 20.54 -2.05 -31.29
CA GLY A 3 20.61 -2.06 -29.82
C GLY A 3 20.10 -3.32 -29.12
N THR A 4 19.18 -4.09 -29.73
CA THR A 4 18.59 -5.29 -29.11
C THR A 4 19.55 -6.47 -29.12
N CYS A 5 20.36 -6.62 -30.18
CA CYS A 5 21.40 -7.65 -30.28
C CYS A 5 22.50 -7.46 -29.22
N LEU A 6 22.97 -6.22 -29.02
CA LEU A 6 23.98 -5.90 -28.00
C LEU A 6 23.48 -6.21 -26.57
N ARG A 7 22.20 -5.92 -26.27
CA ARG A 7 21.60 -6.20 -24.96
C ARG A 7 21.49 -7.70 -24.69
N LEU A 8 21.09 -8.50 -25.69
CA LEU A 8 21.04 -9.96 -25.57
C LEU A 8 22.43 -10.57 -25.37
N GLU A 9 23.46 -10.07 -26.07
CA GLU A 9 24.85 -10.50 -25.87
C GLU A 9 25.37 -10.16 -24.48
N ALA A 10 25.07 -8.95 -23.98
CA ALA A 10 25.41 -8.56 -22.62
C ALA A 10 24.75 -9.48 -21.58
N ILE A 11 23.44 -9.78 -21.74
CA ILE A 11 22.73 -10.72 -20.85
C ILE A 11 23.37 -12.11 -20.92
N LYS A 12 23.73 -12.58 -22.12
CA LYS A 12 24.41 -13.87 -22.32
C LYS A 12 25.77 -13.93 -21.62
N SER A 13 26.53 -12.82 -21.64
CA SER A 13 27.83 -12.74 -20.98
C SER A 13 27.72 -12.75 -19.45
N VAL A 14 26.66 -12.15 -18.88
CA VAL A 14 26.51 -12.01 -17.43
C VAL A 14 25.79 -13.20 -16.79
N TYR A 15 24.70 -13.67 -17.40
CA TYR A 15 23.82 -14.70 -16.83
C TYR A 15 23.97 -16.07 -17.52
N GLY A 16 24.75 -16.13 -18.59
CA GLY A 16 25.05 -17.35 -19.33
C GLY A 16 24.04 -17.68 -20.43
N PRO A 17 24.38 -18.65 -21.30
CA PRO A 17 23.60 -18.99 -22.48
C PRO A 17 22.28 -19.72 -22.17
N SER A 18 22.13 -20.28 -20.96
CA SER A 18 20.89 -20.97 -20.55
C SER A 18 19.73 -20.00 -20.46
N VAL A 19 19.95 -18.79 -19.95
CA VAL A 19 18.91 -17.77 -19.81
C VAL A 19 18.51 -17.26 -21.19
N THR A 20 19.49 -16.88 -22.03
CA THR A 20 19.25 -16.24 -23.33
C THR A 20 18.42 -17.10 -24.30
N ARG A 21 18.52 -18.44 -24.23
CA ARG A 21 17.74 -19.35 -25.09
C ARG A 21 16.24 -19.28 -24.85
N ASP A 22 15.84 -18.98 -23.62
CA ASP A 22 14.44 -18.96 -23.22
C ASP A 22 13.89 -17.54 -23.09
N LEU A 23 14.62 -16.51 -23.56
CA LEU A 23 14.17 -15.13 -23.53
C LEU A 23 13.25 -14.80 -24.70
N VAL A 24 12.17 -14.11 -24.40
CA VAL A 24 11.21 -13.54 -25.33
C VAL A 24 11.25 -12.03 -25.20
N GLU A 25 11.35 -11.35 -26.34
CA GLU A 25 11.31 -9.89 -26.38
C GLU A 25 9.88 -9.38 -26.13
N ILE A 26 9.79 -8.35 -25.29
CA ILE A 26 8.56 -7.64 -24.97
C ILE A 26 8.77 -6.14 -25.17
N THR A 27 7.85 -5.53 -25.90
CA THR A 27 7.78 -4.09 -26.12
C THR A 27 6.41 -3.62 -25.68
N ALA A 28 6.35 -2.63 -24.79
CA ALA A 28 5.11 -1.99 -24.39
C ALA A 28 5.30 -0.48 -24.53
N SER A 29 4.36 0.17 -25.21
CA SER A 29 4.30 1.63 -25.34
C SER A 29 2.89 2.06 -25.01
N ASP A 30 2.79 3.15 -24.26
CA ASP A 30 1.52 3.82 -23.99
C ASP A 30 1.69 5.28 -24.42
N ASP A 31 0.85 5.71 -25.36
CA ASP A 31 0.87 7.04 -25.98
C ASP A 31 -0.31 7.91 -25.53
N ASP A 32 -1.09 7.46 -24.52
CA ASP A 32 -2.26 8.21 -24.05
C ASP A 32 -1.84 9.40 -23.16
N PRO A 33 -2.22 10.65 -23.49
CA PRO A 33 -1.77 11.85 -22.75
C PRO A 33 -2.33 11.97 -21.32
N SER A 34 -3.32 11.15 -20.94
CA SER A 34 -3.85 11.03 -19.58
C SER A 34 -3.11 9.99 -18.71
N CYS A 35 -2.38 9.07 -19.35
CA CYS A 35 -1.61 8.02 -18.70
C CYS A 35 -0.15 8.19 -19.12
N SER A 36 0.70 8.69 -18.22
CA SER A 36 2.15 8.83 -18.36
C SER A 36 2.75 8.16 -19.61
N ILE A 37 3.07 8.95 -20.64
CA ILE A 37 3.68 8.46 -21.89
C ILE A 37 4.93 7.66 -21.52
N PHE A 38 4.94 6.36 -21.80
CA PHE A 38 6.07 5.49 -21.45
C PHE A 38 6.42 4.53 -22.58
N LYS A 39 7.72 4.29 -22.73
CA LYS A 39 8.25 3.26 -23.64
C LYS A 39 9.04 2.25 -22.84
N MET A 40 8.62 1.00 -22.91
CA MET A 40 9.28 -0.12 -22.28
C MET A 40 9.79 -1.10 -23.34
N ASP A 41 11.08 -1.40 -23.26
CA ASP A 41 11.73 -2.50 -23.96
C ASP A 41 12.21 -3.53 -22.93
N GLY A 42 11.99 -4.82 -23.16
CA GLY A 42 12.40 -5.84 -22.20
C GLY A 42 12.57 -7.23 -22.80
N PHE A 43 13.17 -8.10 -22.00
CA PHE A 43 13.29 -9.53 -22.26
C PHE A 43 12.75 -10.30 -21.06
N ILE A 44 11.80 -11.19 -21.31
CA ILE A 44 11.16 -12.00 -20.30
C ILE A 44 11.41 -13.48 -20.56
N SER A 45 11.61 -14.27 -19.52
CA SER A 45 11.77 -15.71 -19.69
C SER A 45 10.45 -16.39 -20.06
N ASN A 46 10.50 -17.32 -21.00
CA ASN A 46 9.39 -18.21 -21.32
C ASN A 46 9.13 -19.19 -20.16
N ALA A 47 7.98 -19.85 -20.17
CA ALA A 47 7.57 -20.85 -19.19
C ALA A 47 8.41 -22.16 -19.22
N ASN A 48 9.37 -22.29 -20.14
CA ASN A 48 10.37 -23.36 -20.14
C ASN A 48 11.52 -23.09 -19.17
N TYR A 49 11.75 -21.82 -18.84
CA TYR A 49 12.84 -21.43 -17.98
C TYR A 49 12.48 -21.72 -16.51
N SER A 50 13.41 -22.36 -15.80
CA SER A 50 13.26 -22.66 -14.39
C SER A 50 14.53 -22.29 -13.63
N ALA A 51 14.40 -21.31 -12.72
CA ALA A 51 15.45 -20.94 -11.78
C ALA A 51 14.95 -21.05 -10.32
N LYS A 52 15.90 -21.18 -9.39
CA LYS A 52 15.64 -21.24 -7.94
C LYS A 52 15.28 -19.88 -7.33
N LYS A 53 15.68 -18.77 -7.97
CA LYS A 53 15.48 -17.40 -7.49
C LYS A 53 15.02 -16.50 -8.63
N THR A 54 14.00 -15.68 -8.38
CA THR A 54 13.57 -14.63 -9.32
C THR A 54 14.69 -13.61 -9.49
N THR A 55 15.14 -13.45 -10.72
CA THR A 55 16.13 -12.42 -11.09
C THR A 55 15.41 -11.38 -11.93
N MET A 56 15.31 -10.17 -11.39
CA MET A 56 14.68 -9.04 -12.06
C MET A 56 15.70 -7.91 -12.16
N VAL A 57 16.00 -7.50 -13.38
CA VAL A 57 16.86 -6.36 -13.69
C VAL A 57 15.99 -5.30 -14.33
N LEU A 58 15.81 -4.18 -13.63
CA LEU A 58 14.98 -3.08 -14.06
C LEU A 58 15.82 -1.82 -14.23
N PHE A 59 15.77 -1.24 -15.43
CA PHE A 59 16.32 0.06 -15.73
C PHE A 59 15.20 1.07 -15.93
N ILE A 60 15.32 2.24 -15.30
CA ILE A 60 14.46 3.39 -15.51
C ILE A 60 15.35 4.56 -15.89
N ASN A 61 15.20 5.12 -17.09
CA ASN A 61 16.04 6.21 -17.61
C ASN A 61 17.55 5.93 -17.39
N ASP A 62 17.99 4.74 -17.81
CA ASP A 62 19.36 4.23 -17.71
C ASP A 62 19.91 4.03 -16.28
N ARG A 63 19.04 4.01 -15.26
CA ARG A 63 19.42 3.71 -13.86
C ARG A 63 18.90 2.36 -13.41
N LEU A 64 19.72 1.60 -12.69
CA LEU A 64 19.29 0.36 -12.05
C LEU A 64 18.40 0.67 -10.85
N VAL A 65 17.14 0.27 -10.90
CA VAL A 65 16.14 0.54 -9.86
C VAL A 65 15.57 -0.76 -9.34
N GLU A 66 15.37 -0.85 -8.03
CA GLU A 66 14.68 -1.98 -7.42
C GLU A 66 13.22 -1.61 -7.13
N CYS A 67 12.27 -2.27 -7.81
CA CYS A 67 10.83 -2.05 -7.59
C CYS A 67 10.17 -3.35 -7.12
N SER A 68 9.86 -3.42 -5.82
CA SER A 68 9.25 -4.59 -5.19
C SER A 68 7.80 -4.82 -5.65
N ALA A 69 7.05 -3.74 -5.92
CA ALA A 69 5.67 -3.79 -6.39
C ALA A 69 5.58 -4.44 -7.77
N LEU A 70 6.38 -3.98 -8.73
CA LEU A 70 6.44 -4.54 -10.08
C LEU A 70 6.92 -6.00 -10.06
N LYS A 71 7.92 -6.31 -9.24
CA LYS A 71 8.39 -7.69 -9.04
C LYS A 71 7.27 -8.61 -8.57
N ARG A 72 6.49 -8.19 -7.57
CA ARG A 72 5.38 -8.98 -7.04
C ARG A 72 4.27 -9.15 -8.08
N ALA A 73 3.93 -8.11 -8.83
CA ALA A 73 2.92 -8.17 -9.87
C ALA A 73 3.28 -9.19 -10.96
N ILE A 74 4.53 -9.19 -11.42
CA ILE A 74 4.99 -10.14 -12.43
C ILE A 74 5.08 -11.56 -11.85
N GLU A 75 5.53 -11.73 -10.60
CA GLU A 75 5.53 -13.05 -9.96
C GLU A 75 4.13 -13.68 -9.87
N VAL A 76 3.08 -12.87 -9.69
CA VAL A 76 1.68 -13.34 -9.71
C VAL A 76 1.26 -13.82 -11.09
N VAL A 77 1.63 -13.09 -12.15
CA VAL A 77 1.40 -13.51 -13.54
C VAL A 77 2.09 -14.84 -13.84
N TYR A 78 3.37 -14.94 -13.48
CA TYR A 78 4.16 -16.16 -13.68
C TYR A 78 3.69 -17.32 -12.82
N ALA A 79 3.12 -17.08 -11.63
CA ALA A 79 2.56 -18.15 -10.80
C ALA A 79 1.35 -18.86 -11.45
N SER A 80 0.66 -18.19 -12.39
CA SER A 80 -0.44 -18.78 -13.15
C SER A 80 0.03 -19.61 -14.35
N THR A 81 1.19 -19.27 -14.92
CA THR A 81 1.72 -19.87 -16.15
C THR A 81 2.84 -20.89 -15.92
N LEU A 82 3.60 -20.77 -14.82
CA LEU A 82 4.74 -21.65 -14.50
C LEU A 82 4.40 -22.67 -13.41
N PRO A 83 5.04 -23.86 -13.44
CA PRO A 83 4.91 -24.86 -12.38
C PRO A 83 5.46 -24.36 -11.04
N LYS A 84 4.90 -24.88 -9.93
CA LYS A 84 5.00 -24.39 -8.53
C LYS A 84 6.41 -24.16 -7.93
N ALA A 85 7.49 -24.41 -8.66
CA ALA A 85 8.87 -24.24 -8.20
C ALA A 85 9.76 -23.39 -9.14
N ALA A 86 9.26 -22.97 -10.31
CA ALA A 86 10.04 -22.20 -11.27
C ALA A 86 9.91 -20.70 -11.01
N LYS A 87 11.04 -19.98 -11.04
CA LYS A 87 11.08 -18.51 -10.95
C LYS A 87 11.55 -17.90 -12.27
N PRO A 88 10.96 -16.78 -12.71
CA PRO A 88 11.30 -16.16 -13.97
C PRO A 88 12.58 -15.34 -13.92
N PHE A 89 13.16 -15.12 -15.09
CA PHE A 89 14.16 -14.10 -15.34
C PHE A 89 13.51 -12.95 -16.12
N ILE A 90 13.69 -11.73 -15.63
CA ILE A 90 13.05 -10.54 -16.19
C ILE A 90 14.12 -9.46 -16.36
N TYR A 91 14.21 -8.93 -17.57
CA TYR A 91 14.98 -7.74 -17.90
C TYR A 91 14.02 -6.70 -18.49
N MET A 92 13.99 -5.49 -17.95
CA MET A 92 13.15 -4.42 -18.47
C MET A 92 13.90 -3.08 -18.42
N SER A 93 13.74 -2.30 -19.48
CA SER A 93 14.28 -0.96 -19.64
C SER A 93 13.12 -0.03 -19.98
N ILE A 94 12.78 0.84 -19.04
CA ILE A 94 11.67 1.78 -19.14
C ILE A 94 12.24 3.17 -19.38
N THR A 95 11.71 3.84 -20.39
CA THR A 95 11.99 5.23 -20.74
C THR A 95 10.76 6.06 -20.41
N LEU A 96 10.92 7.03 -19.52
CA LEU A 96 9.85 7.88 -18.99
C LEU A 96 10.31 9.36 -19.01
N PRO A 97 9.40 10.33 -19.22
CA PRO A 97 9.70 11.74 -19.05
C PRO A 97 10.18 12.04 -17.62
N SER A 98 11.11 13.00 -17.47
CA SER A 98 11.66 13.39 -16.16
C SER A 98 10.61 13.83 -15.16
N ASP A 99 9.51 14.41 -15.64
CA ASP A 99 8.48 15.03 -14.81
C ASP A 99 7.61 13.99 -14.08
N HIS A 100 7.61 12.74 -14.55
CA HIS A 100 6.87 11.63 -13.96
C HIS A 100 7.73 10.74 -13.05
N VAL A 101 9.00 11.10 -12.83
CA VAL A 101 9.99 10.25 -12.16
C VAL A 101 10.70 11.04 -11.06
N ASP A 102 10.36 10.77 -9.80
CA ASP A 102 11.06 11.36 -8.65
C ASP A 102 12.21 10.47 -8.17
N VAL A 103 13.43 10.98 -8.36
CA VAL A 103 14.67 10.28 -8.04
C VAL A 103 15.22 10.69 -6.67
N ASN A 104 14.58 11.62 -5.95
CA ASN A 104 15.11 12.24 -4.74
C ASN A 104 14.58 11.63 -3.43
N ILE A 105 14.25 10.33 -3.42
CA ILE A 105 13.55 9.71 -2.29
C ILE A 105 14.46 8.91 -1.36
N HIS A 106 15.53 8.31 -1.90
CA HIS A 106 16.48 7.55 -1.08
C HIS A 106 17.92 8.06 -1.28
N PRO A 107 18.74 8.20 -0.21
CA PRO A 107 20.11 8.73 -0.31
C PRO A 107 21.02 7.89 -1.22
N THR A 108 20.74 6.60 -1.41
CA THR A 108 21.49 5.72 -2.32
C THR A 108 20.94 5.68 -3.76
N LYS A 109 19.86 6.41 -4.07
CA LYS A 109 19.20 6.45 -5.40
C LYS A 109 18.82 5.07 -5.97
N ARG A 110 18.58 4.09 -5.09
CA ARG A 110 18.23 2.69 -5.46
C ARG A 110 16.75 2.49 -5.73
N GLU A 111 15.94 3.40 -5.23
CA GLU A 111 14.49 3.40 -5.35
C GLU A 111 14.08 4.73 -5.98
N VAL A 112 13.06 4.69 -6.81
CA VAL A 112 12.53 5.82 -7.59
C VAL A 112 11.02 5.76 -7.45
N SER A 113 10.37 6.88 -7.13
CA SER A 113 8.90 6.95 -7.14
C SER A 113 8.44 7.39 -8.51
N LEU A 114 7.44 6.71 -9.02
CA LEU A 114 6.82 6.98 -10.31
C LEU A 114 5.48 7.66 -10.07
N LEU A 115 5.23 8.76 -10.78
CA LEU A 115 3.89 9.34 -10.87
C LEU A 115 3.00 8.29 -11.57
N ASN A 116 1.89 7.89 -10.94
CA ASN A 116 0.99 6.81 -11.41
C ASN A 116 1.61 5.41 -11.48
N GLN A 117 2.44 5.05 -10.49
CA GLN A 117 3.08 3.74 -10.39
C GLN A 117 2.12 2.54 -10.61
N GLU A 118 0.88 2.60 -10.10
CA GLU A 118 -0.09 1.50 -10.21
C GLU A 118 -0.54 1.26 -11.65
N SER A 119 -0.92 2.32 -12.38
CA SER A 119 -1.33 2.23 -13.78
C SER A 119 -0.23 1.65 -14.67
N LEU A 120 1.01 2.10 -14.46
CA LEU A 120 2.17 1.57 -15.18
C LEU A 120 2.42 0.09 -14.87
N ILE A 121 2.30 -0.32 -13.61
CA ILE A 121 2.45 -1.73 -13.22
C ILE A 121 1.38 -2.58 -13.89
N ASP A 122 0.12 -2.13 -13.92
CA ASP A 122 -0.98 -2.87 -14.54
C ASP A 122 -0.82 -2.99 -16.06
N ASN A 123 -0.36 -1.93 -16.73
CA ASN A 123 -0.08 -1.97 -18.17
C ASN A 123 1.06 -2.96 -18.49
N ILE A 124 2.15 -2.95 -17.73
CA ILE A 124 3.26 -3.91 -17.90
C ILE A 124 2.77 -5.33 -17.61
N ARG A 125 1.98 -5.51 -16.55
CA ARG A 125 1.40 -6.81 -16.19
C ARG A 125 0.56 -7.37 -17.33
N ASN A 126 -0.34 -6.56 -17.90
CA ASN A 126 -1.19 -6.95 -19.01
C ASN A 126 -0.37 -7.29 -20.26
N ALA A 127 0.67 -6.52 -20.57
CA ALA A 127 1.58 -6.80 -21.68
C ALA A 127 2.31 -8.14 -21.50
N VAL A 128 2.81 -8.43 -20.29
CA VAL A 128 3.46 -9.71 -19.97
C VAL A 128 2.47 -10.86 -20.05
N ASP A 129 1.26 -10.70 -19.50
CA ASP A 129 0.18 -11.69 -19.55
C ASP A 129 -0.18 -12.05 -21.01
N LEU A 130 -0.39 -11.04 -21.86
CA LEU A 130 -0.68 -11.23 -23.28
C LEU A 130 0.46 -11.96 -23.99
N LYS A 131 1.71 -11.60 -23.69
CA LYS A 131 2.87 -12.21 -24.35
C LYS A 131 3.08 -13.68 -23.93
N LEU A 132 2.92 -13.98 -22.64
CA LEU A 132 2.99 -15.36 -22.15
C LEU A 132 1.86 -16.22 -22.72
N ARG A 133 0.62 -15.70 -22.77
CA ARG A 133 -0.51 -16.40 -23.39
C ARG A 133 -0.28 -16.69 -24.87
N SER A 134 0.24 -15.72 -25.62
CA SER A 134 0.59 -15.93 -27.04
C SER A 134 1.64 -17.03 -27.22
N SER A 135 2.61 -17.10 -26.32
CA SER A 135 3.67 -18.11 -26.35
C SER A 135 3.18 -19.50 -25.93
N ASP A 136 2.19 -19.58 -25.04
CA ASP A 136 1.54 -20.83 -24.63
C ASP A 136 0.63 -21.42 -25.72
N THR A 137 -0.05 -20.60 -26.52
CA THR A 137 -0.86 -21.12 -27.64
C THR A 137 -0.04 -21.87 -28.69
N ALA A 138 1.26 -21.52 -28.85
CA ALA A 138 2.18 -22.25 -29.73
C ALA A 138 2.50 -23.67 -29.21
N ARG A 139 2.29 -23.96 -27.92
CA ARG A 139 2.53 -25.30 -27.33
C ARG A 139 1.41 -26.29 -27.63
N ILE A 140 0.20 -25.83 -27.89
CA ILE A 140 -0.96 -26.72 -28.10
C ILE A 140 -0.84 -27.51 -29.42
N PHE A 141 0.04 -27.10 -30.34
CA PHE A 141 0.21 -27.74 -31.66
C PHE A 141 1.44 -28.65 -31.81
N LEU A 142 2.28 -28.81 -30.78
CA LEU A 142 3.41 -29.75 -30.83
C LEU A 142 3.23 -30.90 -29.82
N THR A 143 2.20 -31.71 -30.03
CA THR A 143 2.02 -32.98 -29.32
C THR A 143 3.15 -33.93 -29.74
N GLN A 144 4.18 -34.05 -28.89
CA GLN A 144 5.16 -35.12 -29.00
C GLN A 144 4.49 -36.47 -28.66
N ASN A 145 4.66 -37.43 -29.55
CA ASN A 145 4.24 -38.82 -29.40
C ASN A 145 4.84 -39.44 -28.12
N VAL A 146 3.98 -39.88 -27.20
CA VAL A 146 4.36 -40.71 -26.06
C VAL A 146 4.37 -42.17 -26.52
N ASN A 147 5.55 -42.80 -26.50
CA ASN A 147 5.69 -44.25 -26.56
C ASN A 147 5.30 -44.87 -25.20
N PRO A 148 4.56 -45.98 -25.16
CA PRO A 148 4.17 -46.62 -23.90
C PRO A 148 5.32 -47.49 -23.33
N PRO A 149 5.51 -47.57 -22.00
CA PRO A 149 6.41 -48.56 -21.44
C PRO A 149 5.71 -49.91 -21.27
N VAL A 150 6.49 -50.94 -21.59
CA VAL A 150 6.15 -52.37 -21.60
C VAL A 150 5.93 -52.90 -20.18
N SER A 151 4.92 -53.77 -20.06
CA SER A 151 4.62 -54.59 -18.88
C SER A 151 5.72 -55.63 -18.62
N GLY A 152 6.06 -55.83 -17.34
CA GLY A 152 6.89 -56.95 -16.89
C GLY A 152 6.63 -57.25 -15.42
N CYS A 153 5.81 -58.29 -15.17
CA CYS A 153 5.65 -58.93 -13.87
C CYS A 153 6.93 -59.69 -13.47
N VAL A 154 7.11 -60.01 -12.17
CA VAL A 154 7.25 -61.40 -11.61
C VAL A 154 7.73 -61.39 -10.13
N SER A 155 6.87 -61.99 -9.28
CA SER A 155 7.08 -62.89 -8.11
C SER A 155 7.70 -62.45 -6.76
N ALA A 156 6.79 -62.43 -5.75
CA ALA A 156 6.74 -63.14 -4.46
C ALA A 156 8.02 -63.55 -3.68
N HIS A 157 8.03 -63.24 -2.37
CA HIS A 157 8.07 -64.22 -1.27
C HIS A 157 7.56 -63.60 0.06
N MET A 158 6.86 -64.43 0.85
CA MET A 158 6.24 -64.17 2.17
C MET A 158 7.25 -64.27 3.33
N ASP A 159 7.02 -63.55 4.43
CA ASP A 159 6.83 -64.15 5.76
C ASP A 159 6.36 -63.13 6.83
N HIS A 160 5.61 -63.67 7.79
CA HIS A 160 4.82 -63.04 8.85
C HIS A 160 5.63 -62.33 9.96
N GLU A 161 5.07 -61.27 10.56
CA GLU A 161 4.79 -61.22 12.02
C GLU A 161 3.91 -60.02 12.40
N LEU A 162 2.99 -60.26 13.34
CA LEU A 162 1.96 -59.35 13.82
C LEU A 162 2.43 -58.77 15.15
N ASP A 163 2.59 -57.45 15.26
CA ASP A 163 2.44 -56.82 16.57
C ASP A 163 1.96 -55.36 16.53
N ARG A 164 1.12 -55.08 17.53
CA ARG A 164 0.15 -54.00 17.62
C ARG A 164 0.75 -52.77 18.30
N SER A 165 0.73 -51.61 17.64
CA SER A 165 0.68 -50.32 18.34
C SER A 165 0.04 -49.20 17.49
N THR A 166 -0.84 -48.47 18.16
CA THR A 166 -1.68 -47.31 17.80
C THR A 166 -1.16 -46.33 16.73
N PRO A 167 -1.99 -45.89 15.76
CA PRO A 167 -1.69 -44.71 14.95
C PRO A 167 -2.20 -43.44 15.65
N ALA A 168 -1.28 -42.53 15.94
CA ALA A 168 -1.59 -41.14 16.24
C ALA A 168 -2.40 -40.52 15.09
N ILE A 169 -3.52 -39.87 15.42
CA ILE A 169 -4.32 -39.08 14.48
C ILE A 169 -3.47 -37.92 13.99
N LYS A 170 -2.88 -38.06 12.80
CA LYS A 170 -2.27 -36.94 12.05
C LYS A 170 -3.42 -36.11 11.50
N SER A 171 -3.54 -34.85 11.93
CA SER A 171 -4.47 -33.89 11.35
C SER A 171 -4.17 -33.73 9.86
N GLN A 172 -5.14 -34.10 9.02
CA GLN A 172 -5.09 -33.82 7.58
C GLN A 172 -5.14 -32.30 7.38
N LYS A 173 -4.05 -31.73 6.86
CA LYS A 173 -4.06 -30.34 6.37
C LYS A 173 -4.94 -30.26 5.13
N ILE A 174 -6.10 -29.63 5.29
CA ILE A 174 -7.02 -29.32 4.21
C ILE A 174 -6.39 -28.22 3.33
N PRO A 175 -6.44 -28.32 1.99
CA PRO A 175 -5.92 -27.27 1.09
C PRO A 175 -6.71 -25.96 1.21
N VAL A 176 -5.99 -24.84 1.17
CA VAL A 176 -6.46 -23.45 1.40
C VAL A 176 -7.68 -23.05 0.56
N ASN A 177 -7.88 -23.64 -0.62
CA ASN A 177 -9.02 -23.37 -1.52
C ASN A 177 -10.39 -23.82 -0.95
N LYS A 178 -10.42 -24.71 0.04
CA LYS A 178 -11.65 -25.19 0.68
C LYS A 178 -11.91 -24.56 2.06
N MET A 179 -11.12 -23.57 2.49
CA MET A 179 -11.40 -22.84 3.72
C MET A 179 -12.53 -21.83 3.49
N VAL A 180 -13.73 -22.16 3.96
CA VAL A 180 -14.78 -21.18 4.18
C VAL A 180 -14.38 -20.38 5.42
N ARG A 181 -14.21 -19.06 5.26
CA ARG A 181 -13.85 -18.15 6.36
C ARG A 181 -15.06 -17.93 7.25
N THR A 182 -15.21 -18.76 8.26
CA THR A 182 -16.21 -18.58 9.32
C THR A 182 -15.59 -18.71 10.71
N ASP A 183 -14.38 -18.19 10.89
CA ASP A 183 -13.79 -18.11 12.22
C ASP A 183 -13.29 -16.69 12.49
N SER A 184 -13.92 -16.01 13.45
CA SER A 184 -13.58 -14.65 13.90
C SER A 184 -12.29 -14.60 14.72
N LEU A 185 -11.68 -15.76 14.99
CA LEU A 185 -10.45 -15.88 15.76
C LEU A 185 -9.18 -15.93 14.91
N ASP A 186 -9.26 -15.96 13.58
CA ASP A 186 -8.09 -16.02 12.69
C ASP A 186 -7.31 -14.68 12.71
N PRO A 187 -6.00 -14.66 13.03
CA PRO A 187 -5.21 -13.43 13.17
C PRO A 187 -4.72 -12.82 11.84
N VAL A 188 -4.92 -13.48 10.70
CA VAL A 188 -4.42 -12.99 9.41
C VAL A 188 -5.26 -11.80 8.91
N GLY A 189 -4.69 -10.59 9.02
CA GLY A 189 -5.32 -9.33 8.61
C GLY A 189 -5.47 -8.29 9.73
N ARG A 190 -5.11 -8.63 10.98
CA ARG A 190 -5.15 -7.65 12.08
C ARG A 190 -3.92 -6.75 12.03
N LEU A 191 -4.16 -5.43 12.03
CA LEU A 191 -3.16 -4.37 12.15
C LEU A 191 -2.30 -4.50 13.43
N HIS A 192 -2.76 -5.27 14.43
CA HIS A 192 -2.03 -5.60 15.66
C HIS A 192 -0.74 -6.42 15.44
N ALA A 193 -0.59 -7.14 14.32
CA ALA A 193 0.64 -7.89 14.03
C ALA A 193 1.88 -6.99 13.87
N TYR A 194 1.68 -5.71 13.56
CA TYR A 194 2.74 -4.71 13.44
C TYR A 194 3.01 -3.93 14.75
N LEU A 195 2.25 -4.21 15.82
CA LEU A 195 2.35 -3.52 17.11
C LEU A 195 2.94 -4.40 18.23
N GLN A 196 3.38 -5.62 17.94
CA GLN A 196 3.98 -6.49 18.95
C GLN A 196 5.42 -6.09 19.26
N ASP A 197 5.58 -5.37 20.37
CA ASP A 197 6.83 -5.31 21.13
C ASP A 197 7.25 -6.74 21.54
N ARG A 198 8.54 -7.02 21.36
CA ARG A 198 9.20 -8.28 21.73
C ARG A 198 9.04 -8.53 23.24
N PRO A 199 8.67 -9.74 23.70
CA PRO A 199 8.35 -9.94 25.11
C PRO A 199 9.62 -10.00 25.96
N LEU A 200 9.74 -9.07 26.90
CA LEU A 200 10.43 -9.32 28.17
C LEU A 200 9.36 -9.65 29.20
N ALA A 201 9.60 -10.73 29.94
CA ALA A 201 8.70 -11.27 30.94
C ALA A 201 8.36 -10.25 32.04
N VAL A 202 7.22 -10.52 32.69
CA VAL A 202 6.81 -10.16 34.07
C VAL A 202 5.56 -9.23 34.16
N GLN A 203 4.51 -9.89 34.68
CA GLN A 203 3.38 -9.44 35.49
C GLN A 203 2.27 -8.56 34.92
N GLU A 204 1.11 -9.23 34.83
CA GLU A 204 -0.23 -8.65 34.87
C GLU A 204 -0.42 -7.74 36.09
N LYS A 205 -0.52 -6.44 35.84
CA LYS A 205 -1.45 -5.57 36.57
C LYS A 205 -2.32 -4.90 35.50
N LYS A 206 -3.64 -4.95 35.68
CA LYS A 206 -4.59 -4.17 34.88
C LYS A 206 -4.19 -2.70 35.01
N SER A 207 -3.38 -2.23 34.07
CA SER A 207 -3.02 -0.83 33.93
C SER A 207 -4.28 -0.12 33.46
N ASP A 208 -4.80 0.73 34.34
CA ASP A 208 -5.90 1.62 34.04
C ASP A 208 -5.68 2.27 32.66
N LEU A 209 -6.64 2.22 31.74
CA LEU A 209 -6.44 2.69 30.37
C LEU A 209 -6.00 4.16 30.33
N ALA A 210 -6.39 4.94 31.34
CA ALA A 210 -5.92 6.30 31.59
C ALA A 210 -4.40 6.37 31.83
N SER A 211 -3.84 5.40 32.57
CA SER A 211 -2.39 5.29 32.83
C SER A 211 -1.61 4.90 31.58
N VAL A 212 -2.15 3.99 30.75
CA VAL A 212 -1.54 3.63 29.46
C VAL A 212 -1.59 4.81 28.50
N ARG A 213 -2.71 5.54 28.44
CA ARG A 213 -2.84 6.78 27.65
C ARG A 213 -1.85 7.84 28.14
N CYS A 214 -1.70 8.05 29.45
CA CYS A 214 -0.71 8.97 30.02
C CYS A 214 0.73 8.57 29.70
N ALA A 215 1.07 7.28 29.74
CA ALA A 215 2.39 6.80 29.35
C ALA A 215 2.67 7.00 27.85
N VAL A 216 1.66 6.82 26.98
CA VAL A 216 1.75 7.13 25.54
C VAL A 216 1.86 8.64 25.30
N ARG A 217 1.17 9.48 26.10
CA ARG A 217 1.30 10.96 26.08
C ARG A 217 2.74 11.39 26.33
N GLN A 218 3.38 10.84 27.37
CA GLN A 218 4.76 11.17 27.76
C GLN A 218 5.83 10.70 26.75
N ARG A 219 5.55 9.67 25.94
CA ARG A 219 6.47 9.19 24.89
C ARG A 219 6.48 10.04 23.63
N ARG A 220 5.43 10.83 23.36
CA ARG A 220 5.28 11.63 22.13
C ARG A 220 5.45 13.13 22.32
N ASN A 221 5.40 13.63 23.55
CA ASN A 221 5.41 15.06 23.85
C ASN A 221 6.50 15.37 24.91
N PRO A 222 7.66 15.93 24.53
CA PRO A 222 8.71 16.27 25.46
C PRO A 222 8.36 17.55 26.24
N LYS A 223 7.74 17.36 27.40
CA LYS A 223 7.77 18.19 28.63
C LYS A 223 7.39 19.68 28.62
N GLU A 224 7.27 20.41 27.51
CA GLU A 224 7.00 21.86 27.58
C GLU A 224 5.53 22.30 27.34
N SER A 225 4.70 21.54 26.59
CA SER A 225 3.27 21.89 26.43
C SER A 225 2.35 21.23 27.48
N ALA A 226 2.94 20.54 28.45
CA ALA A 226 2.23 19.82 29.50
C ALA A 226 1.65 20.71 30.61
N ASP A 227 1.94 22.02 30.62
CA ASP A 227 1.60 22.92 31.75
C ASP A 227 0.32 23.76 31.56
N LEU A 228 -0.35 23.66 30.40
CA LEU A 228 -1.60 24.39 30.17
C LEU A 228 -2.80 23.62 30.74
N THR A 229 -3.33 24.10 31.87
CA THR A 229 -4.50 23.50 32.55
C THR A 229 -5.73 23.43 31.65
N SER A 230 -5.93 24.41 30.77
CA SER A 230 -7.05 24.45 29.82
C SER A 230 -7.07 23.26 28.86
N ILE A 231 -5.91 22.82 28.37
CA ILE A 231 -5.81 21.68 27.45
C ILE A 231 -5.97 20.37 28.21
N GLN A 232 -5.48 20.31 29.44
CA GLN A 232 -5.70 19.16 30.31
C GLN A 232 -7.17 18.96 30.64
N GLU A 233 -7.91 20.04 30.92
CA GLU A 233 -9.37 20.02 31.13
C GLU A 233 -10.10 19.47 29.91
N LEU A 234 -9.86 20.03 28.72
CA LEU A 234 -10.46 19.53 27.47
C LEU A 234 -10.14 18.06 27.18
N LEU A 235 -8.90 17.63 27.44
CA LEU A 235 -8.52 16.22 27.29
C LEU A 235 -9.20 15.32 28.33
N SER A 236 -9.47 15.84 29.53
CA SER A 236 -10.19 15.12 30.58
C SER A 236 -11.67 14.95 30.22
N ASP A 237 -12.30 15.97 29.64
CA ASP A 237 -13.68 15.93 29.16
C ASP A 237 -13.84 14.89 28.04
N ILE A 238 -12.89 14.86 27.09
CA ILE A 238 -12.88 13.84 26.03
C ILE A 238 -12.74 12.43 26.61
N ASP A 239 -11.86 12.25 27.59
CA ASP A 239 -11.66 10.94 28.21
C ASP A 239 -12.90 10.51 29.03
N SER A 240 -13.64 11.45 29.65
CA SER A 240 -14.88 11.14 30.38
C SER A 240 -16.04 10.79 29.45
N ASP A 241 -16.13 11.44 28.29
CA ASP A 241 -17.21 11.22 27.32
C ASP A 241 -16.96 10.01 26.39
N THR A 242 -15.81 9.34 26.54
CA THR A 242 -15.43 8.22 25.69
C THR A 242 -16.30 6.99 25.94
N HIS A 243 -17.11 6.61 24.95
CA HIS A 243 -17.86 5.35 24.98
C HIS A 243 -16.98 4.14 24.64
N SER A 244 -16.77 3.25 25.62
CA SER A 244 -15.90 2.05 25.48
C SER A 244 -16.30 1.12 24.33
N GLY A 245 -17.61 0.88 24.11
CA GLY A 245 -18.11 0.03 23.03
C GLY A 245 -17.86 0.58 21.62
N LEU A 246 -18.09 1.88 21.37
CA LEU A 246 -17.79 2.51 20.08
C LEU A 246 -16.28 2.56 19.82
N LEU A 247 -15.48 2.83 20.86
CA LEU A 247 -14.03 2.78 20.77
C LEU A 247 -13.55 1.38 20.35
N ASP A 248 -14.12 0.32 20.94
CA ASP A 248 -13.80 -1.07 20.59
C ASP A 248 -14.15 -1.39 19.13
N ILE A 249 -15.33 -0.95 18.69
CA ILE A 249 -15.78 -1.08 17.29
C ILE A 249 -14.78 -0.40 16.35
N VAL A 250 -14.42 0.87 16.58
CA VAL A 250 -13.51 1.62 15.70
C VAL A 250 -12.09 1.02 15.73
N LYS A 251 -11.65 0.47 16.87
CA LYS A 251 -10.33 -0.13 17.01
C LYS A 251 -10.19 -1.47 16.29
N HIS A 252 -11.27 -2.24 16.19
CA HIS A 252 -11.26 -3.62 15.67
C HIS A 252 -12.13 -3.81 14.42
N CYS A 253 -12.64 -2.73 13.83
CA CYS A 253 -13.41 -2.83 12.60
C CYS A 253 -12.54 -3.23 11.40
N SER A 254 -13.18 -3.91 10.46
CA SER A 254 -12.70 -4.13 9.10
C SER A 254 -13.44 -3.15 8.19
N TYR A 255 -12.70 -2.32 7.48
CA TYR A 255 -13.26 -1.47 6.44
C TYR A 255 -13.72 -2.32 5.25
N ILE A 256 -14.93 -2.07 4.76
CA ILE A 256 -15.48 -2.76 3.58
C ILE A 256 -15.41 -1.84 2.36
N GLY A 257 -15.91 -0.61 2.48
CA GLY A 257 -16.00 0.31 1.36
C GLY A 257 -16.80 1.57 1.69
N MET A 258 -16.70 2.58 0.82
CA MET A 258 -17.60 3.73 0.84
C MET A 258 -18.97 3.33 0.30
N ALA A 259 -20.03 3.73 0.99
CA ALA A 259 -21.39 3.62 0.47
C ALA A 259 -21.75 4.84 -0.37
N ASP A 260 -21.19 6.01 0.00
CA ASP A 260 -21.34 7.30 -0.68
C ASP A 260 -20.16 8.21 -0.28
N ASP A 261 -20.17 9.48 -0.69
CA ASP A 261 -19.11 10.45 -0.35
C ASP A 261 -18.98 10.72 1.17
N VAL A 262 -20.07 10.54 1.92
CA VAL A 262 -20.14 10.85 3.37
C VAL A 262 -20.15 9.60 4.25
N LEU A 263 -20.68 8.48 3.75
CA LEU A 263 -20.98 7.28 4.53
C LEU A 263 -20.09 6.10 4.12
N ALA A 264 -19.54 5.39 5.10
CA ALA A 264 -18.74 4.18 4.89
C ALA A 264 -19.31 2.97 5.63
N LEU A 265 -19.07 1.78 5.08
CA LEU A 265 -19.42 0.51 5.69
C LEU A 265 -18.22 -0.08 6.44
N LEU A 266 -18.43 -0.35 7.72
CA LEU A 266 -17.48 -1.00 8.61
C LEU A 266 -18.07 -2.31 9.14
N GLN A 267 -17.32 -3.39 9.10
CA GLN A 267 -17.69 -4.64 9.76
C GLN A 267 -16.96 -4.74 11.09
N HIS A 268 -17.68 -5.07 12.17
CA HIS A 268 -17.08 -5.49 13.42
C HIS A 268 -17.78 -6.75 13.94
N ASN A 269 -17.02 -7.82 14.13
CA ASN A 269 -17.53 -9.16 14.43
C ASN A 269 -18.56 -9.62 13.38
N THR A 270 -19.80 -9.85 13.80
CA THR A 270 -20.92 -10.27 12.96
C THR A 270 -21.83 -9.11 12.54
N ARG A 271 -21.51 -7.88 12.93
CA ARG A 271 -22.33 -6.70 12.69
C ARG A 271 -21.72 -5.81 11.62
N LEU A 272 -22.59 -5.28 10.77
CA LEU A 272 -22.28 -4.27 9.77
C LEU A 272 -22.74 -2.90 10.28
N TYR A 273 -21.87 -1.91 10.17
CA TYR A 273 -22.09 -0.55 10.63
C TYR A 273 -22.00 0.39 9.43
N LEU A 274 -22.95 1.32 9.36
CA LEU A 274 -22.88 2.48 8.48
C LEU A 274 -22.38 3.65 9.31
N VAL A 275 -21.29 4.27 8.87
CA VAL A 275 -20.58 5.29 9.64
C VAL A 275 -20.43 6.55 8.81
N ASN A 276 -20.73 7.70 9.42
CA ASN A 276 -20.47 8.99 8.83
C ASN A 276 -18.99 9.35 8.98
N VAL A 277 -18.26 9.29 7.87
CA VAL A 277 -16.82 9.52 7.82
C VAL A 277 -16.50 10.98 8.08
N VAL A 278 -17.34 11.93 7.65
CA VAL A 278 -17.14 13.37 7.88
C VAL A 278 -17.19 13.67 9.37
N ASN A 279 -18.20 13.17 10.09
CA ASN A 279 -18.30 13.38 11.54
C ASN A 279 -17.20 12.65 12.32
N LEU A 280 -16.89 11.40 11.94
CA LEU A 280 -15.85 10.63 12.60
C LEU A 280 -14.46 11.24 12.39
N SER A 281 -14.16 11.71 11.18
CA SER A 281 -12.90 12.38 10.88
C SER A 281 -12.80 13.73 11.58
N LYS A 282 -13.88 14.51 11.65
CA LYS A 282 -13.93 15.76 12.42
C LYS A 282 -13.57 15.53 13.90
N GLU A 283 -14.19 14.54 14.53
CA GLU A 283 -13.92 14.20 15.93
C GLU A 283 -12.49 13.69 16.12
N LEU A 284 -12.02 12.82 15.23
CA LEU A 284 -10.65 12.31 15.25
C LEU A 284 -9.62 13.45 15.13
N MET A 285 -9.84 14.40 14.21
CA MET A 285 -8.94 15.54 14.01
C MET A 285 -8.96 16.47 15.22
N TYR A 286 -10.13 16.76 15.78
CA TYR A 286 -10.26 17.56 17.01
C TYR A 286 -9.46 16.95 18.17
N GLN A 287 -9.64 15.66 18.43
CA GLN A 287 -8.90 14.96 19.49
C GLN A 287 -7.39 14.91 19.20
N GLN A 288 -7.00 14.75 17.93
CA GLN A 288 -5.60 14.75 17.54
C GLN A 288 -4.95 16.12 17.75
N VAL A 289 -5.67 17.21 17.45
CA VAL A 289 -5.20 18.58 17.65
C VAL A 289 -4.90 18.84 19.12
N LEU A 290 -5.82 18.46 20.02
CA LEU A 290 -5.60 18.63 21.45
C LEU A 290 -4.47 17.74 21.99
N ARG A 291 -4.37 16.50 21.50
CA ARG A 291 -3.32 15.56 21.93
C ARG A 291 -1.92 15.92 21.41
N ARG A 292 -1.83 16.68 20.32
CA ARG A 292 -0.57 17.12 19.68
C ARG A 292 -0.36 18.63 19.75
N PHE A 293 -1.03 19.29 20.69
CA PHE A 293 -0.89 20.73 20.84
C PHE A 293 0.57 21.16 20.96
N ALA A 294 0.97 22.18 20.18
CA ALA A 294 2.34 22.66 19.98
C ALA A 294 3.33 21.71 19.27
N TYR A 295 2.90 20.50 18.89
CA TYR A 295 3.74 19.47 18.26
C TYR A 295 3.08 18.92 17.00
N PHE A 296 2.81 19.81 16.04
CA PHE A 296 2.30 19.43 14.73
C PHE A 296 3.44 19.28 13.72
N ASN A 297 3.22 18.38 12.75
CA ASN A 297 4.04 18.38 11.55
C ASN A 297 3.46 19.43 10.61
N ALA A 298 4.27 20.37 10.15
CA ALA A 298 3.86 21.32 9.14
C ALA A 298 3.64 20.61 7.80
N ILE A 299 2.49 20.87 7.17
CA ILE A 299 2.22 20.48 5.79
C ILE A 299 2.48 21.71 4.93
N GLN A 300 3.48 21.63 4.06
CA GLN A 300 3.83 22.73 3.17
C GLN A 300 2.91 22.72 1.95
N LEU A 301 2.21 23.83 1.71
CA LEU A 301 1.45 24.05 0.48
C LEU A 301 2.40 24.17 -0.71
N SER A 302 2.03 23.60 -1.86
CA SER A 302 2.82 23.69 -3.10
C SER A 302 2.98 25.14 -3.59
N SER A 303 1.94 25.95 -3.39
CA SER A 303 1.94 27.38 -3.67
C SER A 303 1.39 28.12 -2.45
N PRO A 304 2.00 29.26 -2.04
CA PRO A 304 1.44 30.11 -1.01
C PRO A 304 0.01 30.54 -1.39
N ALA A 305 -0.93 30.40 -0.45
CA ALA A 305 -2.32 30.78 -0.65
C ALA A 305 -2.58 32.15 0.02
N PRO A 306 -2.86 33.21 -0.75
CA PRO A 306 -3.11 34.53 -0.17
C PRO A 306 -4.37 34.54 0.68
N ILE A 307 -4.23 34.79 1.98
CA ILE A 307 -5.33 34.90 2.96
C ILE A 307 -6.48 35.82 2.50
N PRO A 308 -6.24 37.05 1.97
CA PRO A 308 -7.35 37.90 1.55
C PRO A 308 -8.18 37.26 0.43
N GLN A 309 -7.56 36.53 -0.50
CA GLN A 309 -8.27 35.82 -1.56
C GLN A 309 -9.08 34.64 -0.99
N LEU A 310 -8.52 33.90 -0.02
CA LEU A 310 -9.22 32.81 0.65
C LEU A 310 -10.48 33.29 1.37
N ILE A 311 -10.41 34.46 2.02
CA ILE A 311 -11.56 35.03 2.74
C ILE A 311 -12.64 35.51 1.77
N VAL A 312 -12.26 36.16 0.67
CA VAL A 312 -13.24 36.57 -0.35
C VAL A 312 -13.96 35.35 -0.93
N MET A 313 -13.23 34.29 -1.28
CA MET A 313 -13.84 33.04 -1.76
C MET A 313 -14.80 32.42 -0.74
N ALA A 314 -14.47 32.48 0.57
CA ALA A 314 -15.35 31.99 1.63
C ALA A 314 -16.63 32.83 1.75
N LEU A 315 -16.54 34.16 1.65
CA LEU A 315 -17.70 35.06 1.68
C LEU A 315 -18.60 34.84 0.45
N GLU A 316 -18.03 34.62 -0.73
CA GLU A 316 -18.78 34.31 -1.95
C GLU A 316 -19.55 32.97 -1.87
N GLU A 317 -18.98 31.97 -1.19
CA GLU A 317 -19.64 30.68 -0.95
C GLU A 317 -20.83 30.82 0.02
N GLU A 318 -20.70 31.61 1.08
CA GLU A 318 -21.80 31.92 2.02
C GLU A 318 -22.93 32.73 1.35
N ASP A 319 -22.59 33.67 0.48
CA ASP A 319 -23.56 34.45 -0.30
C ASP A 319 -24.34 33.57 -1.29
N SER A 320 -23.65 32.62 -1.92
CA SER A 320 -24.27 31.64 -2.82
C SER A 320 -25.28 30.75 -2.09
N ALA A 321 -25.05 30.48 -0.80
CA ALA A 321 -25.98 29.73 0.05
C ALA A 321 -27.13 30.59 0.60
N SER A 322 -26.93 31.89 0.77
CA SER A 322 -27.90 32.81 1.41
C SER A 322 -28.71 33.68 0.42
N GLY A 323 -28.33 33.72 -0.86
CA GLY A 323 -29.08 34.40 -1.92
C GLY A 323 -29.06 35.93 -1.87
N CYS A 324 -28.21 36.54 -1.04
CA CYS A 324 -28.05 37.99 -0.96
C CYS A 324 -27.01 38.49 -1.96
N GLN A 325 -27.45 39.30 -2.93
CA GLN A 325 -26.56 40.07 -3.80
C GLN A 325 -26.33 41.45 -3.16
N GLU A 326 -25.49 41.49 -2.13
CA GLU A 326 -24.91 42.76 -1.68
C GLU A 326 -23.54 42.98 -2.33
N SER A 327 -23.26 44.25 -2.63
CA SER A 327 -22.07 44.78 -3.31
C SER A 327 -20.76 44.08 -2.88
N ASP A 328 -19.82 43.89 -3.79
CA ASP A 328 -18.51 43.26 -3.51
C ASP A 328 -17.56 44.19 -2.70
N GLU A 329 -17.83 45.49 -2.68
CA GLU A 329 -17.03 46.53 -2.01
C GLU A 329 -16.89 46.38 -0.48
N PRO A 330 -17.90 45.93 0.29
CA PRO A 330 -17.72 45.53 1.69
C PRO A 330 -16.89 44.26 1.88
N LYS A 331 -16.89 43.31 0.94
CA LYS A 331 -16.23 42.00 1.10
C LYS A 331 -14.71 42.14 1.11
N GLU A 332 -14.18 43.02 0.25
CA GLU A 332 -12.76 43.34 0.23
C GLU A 332 -12.29 43.96 1.55
N LYS A 333 -13.06 44.92 2.10
CA LYS A 333 -12.74 45.55 3.39
C LYS A 333 -12.83 44.56 4.56
N ILE A 334 -13.77 43.63 4.51
CA ILE A 334 -13.90 42.55 5.51
C ILE A 334 -12.71 41.60 5.41
N ALA A 335 -12.29 41.24 4.19
CA ALA A 335 -11.12 40.39 3.96
C ALA A 335 -9.82 41.06 4.45
N GLU A 336 -9.65 42.36 4.22
CA GLU A 336 -8.53 43.13 4.77
C GLU A 336 -8.52 43.11 6.30
N LEU A 337 -9.67 43.35 6.94
CA LEU A 337 -9.79 43.36 8.40
C LEU A 337 -9.44 42.00 9.03
N TYR A 338 -9.95 40.91 8.46
CA TYR A 338 -9.64 39.56 8.95
C TYR A 338 -8.19 39.16 8.67
N THR A 339 -7.62 39.62 7.56
CA THR A 339 -6.19 39.41 7.24
C THR A 339 -5.31 40.06 8.31
N GLU A 340 -5.60 41.30 8.70
CA GLU A 340 -4.86 41.99 9.76
C GLU A 340 -5.05 41.31 11.13
N LEU A 341 -6.24 40.81 11.45
CA LEU A 341 -6.48 40.04 12.68
C LEU A 341 -5.67 38.74 12.71
N LEU A 342 -5.62 38.00 11.60
CA LEU A 342 -4.86 36.76 11.48
C LEU A 342 -3.36 36.99 11.57
N LYS A 343 -2.84 38.06 10.94
CA LYS A 343 -1.44 38.48 11.10
C LYS A 343 -1.10 38.79 12.56
N GLY A 344 -2.01 39.48 13.27
CA GLY A 344 -1.85 39.77 14.69
C GLY A 344 -1.80 38.52 15.59
N LYS A 345 -2.30 37.37 15.11
CA LYS A 345 -2.28 36.08 15.81
C LYS A 345 -1.30 35.07 15.21
N ALA A 346 -0.48 35.47 14.22
CA ALA A 346 0.37 34.56 13.46
C ALA A 346 1.37 33.82 14.35
N GLU A 347 2.04 34.52 15.28
CA GLU A 347 3.02 33.91 16.20
C GLU A 347 2.37 32.79 17.03
N MET A 348 1.22 33.07 17.65
CA MET A 348 0.48 32.09 18.44
C MET A 348 0.02 30.90 17.58
N LEU A 349 -0.48 31.15 16.37
CA LEU A 349 -0.93 30.09 15.46
C LEU A 349 0.22 29.20 14.98
N GLN A 350 1.40 29.78 14.77
CA GLN A 350 2.62 29.06 14.40
C GLN A 350 3.11 28.19 15.57
N GLU A 351 3.19 28.74 16.78
CA GLU A 351 3.68 28.01 17.96
C GLU A 351 2.71 26.91 18.40
N CYS A 352 1.40 27.19 18.43
CA CYS A 352 0.41 26.27 18.98
C CYS A 352 -0.04 25.22 17.97
N PHE A 353 -0.16 25.58 16.69
CA PHE A 353 -0.79 24.75 15.65
C PHE A 353 0.09 24.51 14.41
N CYS A 354 1.31 25.06 14.36
CA CYS A 354 2.18 25.06 13.18
C CYS A 354 1.52 25.64 11.92
N LEU A 355 0.58 26.57 12.10
CA LEU A 355 -0.03 27.32 11.02
C LEU A 355 0.83 28.54 10.69
N HIS A 356 1.41 28.53 9.49
CA HIS A 356 2.26 29.62 8.99
C HIS A 356 1.40 30.53 8.12
N ILE A 357 1.35 31.81 8.50
CA ILE A 357 0.52 32.86 7.90
C ILE A 357 1.40 33.89 7.20
#